data_AF-A0A1E5SSZ2-F1
#
_entry.id   AF-A0A1E5SSZ2-F1
#
_cell.length_a   1.000
_cell.length_b   1.000
_cell.length_c   1.000
_cell.angle_alpha   90.00
_cell.angle_beta   90.00
_cell.angle_gamma   90.00
#
_symmetry.space_group_name_H-M   'P 1'
#
loop_
_entity.id
_entity.type
_entity.pdbx_description
1 polymer ?
#
loop_
_entity_poly.entity_id
_entity_poly.type
_entity_poly.pdbx_seq_one_letter_code
_entity_poly.pdbx_strand_id
1 'polypeptide(L)'
;MKKVLSFVLVAIFTLSCGGGFDAKVEEGKILDVHDEVMPKLGEVMDLRRQVLAKATDLAESNPEDEALEGLRSLATELEDARKGMMTWMYDWAKTKTPHVSGQSTEEDQKAFFQAEMERVTKVKDDINSSIAAAKAVLK
;
A
#
# COMPACT_ATOMS: atom_id res chain seq x y z
N MET A 1 66.44 -36.08 -3.52
CA MET A 1 65.27 -35.38 -4.13
C MET A 1 64.62 -34.54 -3.04
N LYS A 2 64.49 -33.23 -3.29
CA LYS A 2 64.29 -32.16 -2.31
C LYS A 2 62.78 -31.83 -2.16
N LYS A 3 62.37 -31.67 -0.90
CA LYS A 3 61.36 -30.73 -0.36
C LYS A 3 59.85 -31.06 -0.51
N VAL A 4 59.31 -31.53 0.62
CA VAL A 4 58.16 -31.00 1.38
C VAL A 4 57.62 -29.66 0.87
N LEU A 5 56.32 -29.57 0.59
CA LEU A 5 55.44 -28.57 1.23
C LEU A 5 53.96 -28.95 1.08
N SER A 6 53.37 -29.28 2.22
CA SER A 6 51.93 -29.26 2.45
C SER A 6 51.42 -27.82 2.25
N PHE A 7 50.30 -27.63 1.54
CA PHE A 7 49.49 -26.42 1.68
C PHE A 7 48.02 -26.79 1.60
N VAL A 8 47.46 -27.04 2.78
CA VAL A 8 46.03 -26.95 3.05
C VAL A 8 45.65 -25.47 2.98
N LEU A 9 44.69 -25.13 2.14
CA LEU A 9 43.89 -23.92 2.33
C LEU A 9 42.45 -24.23 1.89
N VAL A 10 41.73 -24.93 2.76
CA VAL A 10 40.28 -25.02 2.70
C VAL A 10 39.75 -23.65 3.07
N ALA A 11 39.25 -22.92 2.07
CA ALA A 11 38.57 -21.66 2.25
C ALA A 11 37.29 -21.90 3.07
N ILE A 12 37.33 -21.49 4.33
CA ILE A 12 36.14 -21.36 5.18
C ILE A 12 35.34 -20.21 4.58
N PHE A 13 34.28 -20.55 3.84
CA PHE A 13 33.19 -19.61 3.55
C PHE A 13 32.49 -19.32 4.87
N THR A 14 32.91 -18.27 5.58
CA THR A 14 32.11 -17.68 6.64
C THR A 14 30.92 -17.01 5.98
N LEU A 15 29.80 -17.73 5.88
CA LEU A 15 28.48 -17.12 5.78
C LEU A 15 28.25 -16.35 7.08
N SER A 16 28.72 -15.11 7.12
CA SER A 16 28.32 -14.13 8.13
C SER A 16 26.89 -13.70 7.80
N CYS A 17 25.93 -14.58 8.07
CA CYS A 17 24.52 -14.20 8.17
C CYS A 17 24.36 -13.45 9.50
N GLY A 18 24.81 -12.19 9.51
CA GLY A 18 24.54 -11.27 10.61
C GLY A 18 23.05 -10.98 10.64
N GLY A 19 22.39 -11.26 11.75
CA GLY A 19 20.96 -10.99 11.97
C GLY A 19 20.67 -9.49 12.12
N GLY A 20 20.97 -8.71 11.09
CA GLY A 20 20.61 -7.29 10.98
C GLY A 20 19.25 -7.10 10.30
N PHE A 21 18.68 -5.91 10.46
CA PHE A 21 17.44 -5.52 9.79
C PHE A 21 17.60 -5.53 8.26
N ASP A 22 16.71 -6.24 7.56
CA ASP A 22 16.69 -6.31 6.10
C ASP A 22 15.65 -5.36 5.51
N ALA A 23 16.10 -4.15 5.15
CA ALA A 23 15.24 -3.12 4.55
C ALA A 23 14.61 -3.53 3.21
N LYS A 24 15.21 -4.48 2.48
CA LYS A 24 14.66 -4.96 1.20
C LYS A 24 13.50 -5.91 1.41
N VAL A 25 13.59 -6.76 2.43
CA VAL A 25 12.48 -7.63 2.83
C VAL A 25 11.30 -6.79 3.31
N GLU A 26 11.52 -5.76 4.14
CA GLU A 26 10.43 -4.89 4.61
C GLU A 26 9.84 -4.00 3.48
N GLU A 27 10.67 -3.48 2.56
CA GLU A 27 10.19 -2.80 1.35
C GLU A 27 9.26 -3.69 0.53
N GLY A 28 9.63 -4.97 0.34
CA GLY A 28 8.80 -5.94 -0.39
C GLY A 28 7.42 -6.13 0.24
N LYS A 29 7.35 -6.34 1.57
CA LYS A 29 6.06 -6.55 2.26
C LYS A 29 5.11 -5.37 2.12
N ILE A 30 5.62 -4.14 2.17
CA ILE A 30 4.81 -2.93 1.98
C ILE A 30 4.27 -2.86 0.55
N LEU A 31 5.13 -3.15 -0.43
CA LEU A 31 4.74 -3.15 -1.84
C LEU A 31 3.74 -4.26 -2.18
N ASP A 32 3.81 -5.41 -1.50
CA ASP A 32 2.81 -6.48 -1.65
C ASP A 32 1.40 -5.99 -1.26
N VAL A 33 1.28 -5.19 -0.19
CA VAL A 33 -0.01 -4.59 0.21
C VAL A 33 -0.49 -3.56 -0.82
N HIS A 34 0.41 -2.72 -1.35
CA HIS A 34 0.10 -1.80 -2.44
C HIS A 34 -0.42 -2.55 -3.67
N ASP A 35 0.30 -3.58 -4.11
CA ASP A 35 0.00 -4.34 -5.33
C ASP A 35 -1.31 -5.15 -5.20
N GLU A 36 -1.70 -5.53 -3.98
CA GLU A 36 -2.98 -6.20 -3.71
C GLU A 36 -4.20 -5.33 -4.09
N VAL A 37 -4.13 -4.02 -3.84
CA VAL A 37 -5.27 -3.11 -4.01
C VAL A 37 -5.12 -2.14 -5.18
N MET A 38 -3.91 -1.93 -5.71
CA MET A 38 -3.67 -1.05 -6.85
C MET A 38 -4.54 -1.39 -8.08
N PRO A 39 -4.72 -2.68 -8.47
CA PRO A 39 -5.61 -3.04 -9.57
C PRO A 39 -7.08 -2.66 -9.35
N LYS A 40 -7.52 -2.46 -8.10
CA LYS A 40 -8.91 -2.15 -7.75
C LYS A 40 -9.27 -0.69 -7.95
N LEU A 41 -8.31 0.21 -8.19
CA LEU A 41 -8.60 1.63 -8.38
C LEU A 41 -9.49 1.91 -9.61
N GLY A 42 -9.43 1.06 -10.64
CA GLY A 42 -10.35 1.13 -11.77
C GLY A 42 -11.80 0.86 -11.33
N GLU A 43 -11.99 -0.20 -10.55
CA GLU A 43 -13.29 -0.55 -9.96
C GLU A 43 -13.82 0.56 -9.03
N VAL A 44 -12.97 1.16 -8.20
CA VAL A 44 -13.33 2.31 -7.34
C VAL A 44 -13.94 3.44 -8.18
N MET A 45 -13.31 3.80 -9.29
CA MET A 45 -13.81 4.88 -10.16
C MET A 45 -15.10 4.51 -10.88
N ASP A 46 -15.23 3.26 -11.33
CA ASP A 46 -16.45 2.79 -11.99
C ASP A 46 -17.63 2.75 -11.01
N LEU A 47 -17.42 2.27 -9.78
CA LEU A 47 -18.43 2.29 -8.71
C LEU A 47 -18.81 3.72 -8.35
N ARG A 48 -17.84 4.63 -8.26
CA ARG A 48 -18.12 6.05 -7.99
C ARG A 48 -19.05 6.66 -9.03
N ARG A 49 -18.81 6.39 -10.33
CA ARG A 49 -19.68 6.87 -11.41
C ARG A 49 -21.10 6.32 -11.27
N GLN A 50 -21.24 5.04 -10.94
CA GLN A 50 -22.55 4.41 -10.73
C GLN A 50 -23.30 4.97 -9.52
N VAL A 51 -22.61 5.18 -8.39
CA VAL A 51 -23.20 5.80 -7.19
C VAL A 51 -23.69 7.21 -7.50
N LEU A 52 -22.91 8.01 -8.22
CA LEU A 52 -23.33 9.36 -8.64
C LEU A 52 -24.51 9.33 -9.61
N ALA A 53 -24.54 8.40 -10.57
CA ALA A 53 -25.68 8.24 -11.46
C ALA A 53 -26.95 7.91 -10.68
N LYS A 54 -26.89 6.95 -9.74
CA LYS A 54 -28.01 6.63 -8.84
C LYS A 54 -28.47 7.84 -8.02
N ALA A 55 -27.54 8.66 -7.54
CA ALA A 55 -27.88 9.90 -6.82
C ALA A 55 -28.58 10.93 -7.72
N THR A 56 -28.14 11.07 -8.97
CA THR A 56 -28.79 11.95 -9.95
C THR A 56 -30.22 11.49 -10.26
N ASP A 57 -30.39 10.20 -10.59
CA ASP A 57 -31.71 9.63 -10.90
C ASP A 57 -32.68 9.75 -9.71
N LEU A 58 -32.17 9.53 -8.49
CA LEU A 58 -32.96 9.71 -7.27
C LEU A 58 -33.32 11.18 -7.06
N ALA A 59 -32.41 12.12 -7.31
CA ALA A 59 -32.70 13.55 -7.12
C ALA A 59 -33.74 14.06 -8.12
N GLU A 60 -33.78 13.52 -9.35
CA GLU A 60 -34.78 13.86 -10.36
C GLU A 60 -36.17 13.33 -10.01
N SER A 61 -36.24 12.12 -9.42
CA SER A 61 -37.50 11.47 -9.07
C SER A 61 -38.04 11.83 -7.68
N ASN A 62 -37.14 12.04 -6.72
CA ASN A 62 -37.43 12.38 -5.32
C ASN A 62 -36.31 13.27 -4.72
N PRO A 63 -36.35 14.59 -4.93
CA PRO A 63 -35.28 15.50 -4.51
C PRO A 63 -35.10 15.62 -2.99
N GLU A 64 -36.10 15.23 -2.19
CA GLU A 64 -36.07 15.27 -0.73
C GLU A 64 -35.73 13.91 -0.10
N ASP A 65 -35.33 12.93 -0.91
CA ASP A 65 -34.96 11.60 -0.41
C ASP A 65 -33.73 11.65 0.49
N GLU A 66 -33.86 11.16 1.71
CA GLU A 66 -32.80 11.14 2.72
C GLU A 66 -31.56 10.33 2.27
N ALA A 67 -31.71 9.40 1.31
CA ALA A 67 -30.59 8.60 0.79
C ALA A 67 -29.62 9.41 -0.09
N LEU A 68 -30.00 10.59 -0.58
CA LEU A 68 -29.18 11.42 -1.47
C LEU A 68 -27.85 11.84 -0.84
N GLU A 69 -27.87 12.21 0.44
CA GLU A 69 -26.65 12.59 1.16
C GLU A 69 -25.72 11.38 1.32
N GLY A 70 -26.27 10.21 1.67
CA GLY A 70 -25.52 8.96 1.78
C GLY A 70 -24.82 8.57 0.48
N LEU A 71 -25.51 8.69 -0.66
CA LEU A 71 -24.94 8.41 -1.98
C LEU A 71 -23.80 9.38 -2.32
N ARG A 72 -23.96 10.68 -2.04
CA ARG A 72 -22.91 11.69 -2.30
C ARG A 72 -21.71 11.50 -1.37
N SER A 73 -21.93 11.15 -0.11
CA SER A 73 -20.88 10.80 0.84
C SER A 73 -20.08 9.60 0.34
N LEU A 74 -20.76 8.52 -0.05
CA LEU A 74 -20.12 7.31 -0.56
C LEU A 74 -19.32 7.55 -1.85
N ALA A 75 -19.81 8.41 -2.75
CA ALA A 75 -19.05 8.83 -3.93
C ALA A 75 -17.79 9.65 -3.57
N THR A 76 -17.81 10.36 -2.45
CA THR A 76 -16.65 11.09 -1.92
C THR A 76 -15.66 10.12 -1.29
N GLU A 77 -16.12 9.17 -0.48
CA GLU A 77 -15.29 8.12 0.14
C GLU A 77 -14.52 7.30 -0.90
N LEU A 78 -15.17 6.91 -2.00
CA LEU A 78 -14.51 6.23 -3.12
C LEU A 78 -13.40 7.09 -3.76
N GLU A 79 -13.63 8.38 -3.95
CA GLU A 79 -12.62 9.29 -4.50
C GLU A 79 -11.46 9.51 -3.52
N ASP A 80 -11.76 9.61 -2.23
CA ASP A 80 -10.75 9.81 -1.20
C ASP A 80 -9.91 8.55 -0.98
N ALA A 81 -10.49 7.34 -1.07
CA ALA A 81 -9.74 6.09 -1.11
C ALA A 81 -8.75 6.06 -2.28
N ARG A 82 -9.18 6.46 -3.48
CA ARG A 82 -8.29 6.57 -4.65
C ARG A 82 -7.18 7.60 -4.43
N LYS A 83 -7.51 8.79 -3.94
CA LYS A 83 -6.51 9.83 -3.62
C LYS A 83 -5.54 9.37 -2.54
N GLY A 84 -6.02 8.62 -1.55
CA GLY A 84 -5.20 8.03 -0.49
C GLY A 84 -4.07 7.20 -1.05
N MET A 85 -4.36 6.31 -2.01
CA MET A 85 -3.32 5.55 -2.72
C MET A 85 -2.32 6.45 -3.45
N MET A 86 -2.80 7.44 -4.21
CA MET A 86 -1.91 8.33 -4.97
C MET A 86 -1.01 9.19 -4.07
N THR A 87 -1.54 9.70 -2.96
CA THR A 87 -0.79 10.45 -1.96
C THR A 87 0.26 9.57 -1.29
N TRP A 88 -0.12 8.34 -0.90
CA TRP A 88 0.82 7.39 -0.32
C TRP A 88 1.97 7.07 -1.28
N MET A 89 1.68 6.74 -2.54
CA MET A 89 2.71 6.46 -3.55
C MET A 89 3.68 7.64 -3.75
N TYR A 90 3.13 8.87 -3.76
CA TYR A 90 3.93 10.08 -3.91
C TYR A 90 4.86 10.31 -2.72
N ASP A 91 4.34 10.17 -1.50
CA ASP A 91 5.12 10.32 -0.28
C ASP A 91 6.19 9.23 -0.18
N TRP A 92 5.81 7.98 -0.40
CA TRP A 92 6.70 6.81 -0.41
C TRP A 92 7.88 7.02 -1.36
N ALA A 93 7.62 7.45 -2.60
CA ALA A 93 8.67 7.70 -3.60
C ALA A 93 9.67 8.77 -3.16
N LYS A 94 9.24 9.75 -2.35
CA LYS A 94 10.10 10.81 -1.83
C LYS A 94 10.88 10.41 -0.59
N THR A 95 10.27 9.64 0.31
CA THR A 95 10.80 9.43 1.65
C THR A 95 11.58 8.12 1.80
N LYS A 96 11.33 7.10 0.97
CA LYS A 96 11.91 5.76 1.17
C LYS A 96 13.43 5.68 1.01
N THR A 97 14.04 6.55 0.20
CA THR A 97 15.43 6.38 -0.26
C THR A 97 16.45 6.26 0.88
N PRO A 98 16.47 7.14 1.90
CA PRO A 98 17.42 7.02 3.00
C PRO A 98 17.27 5.72 3.81
N HIS A 99 16.03 5.23 3.94
CA HIS A 99 15.70 4.04 4.73
C HIS A 99 15.98 2.74 3.97
N VAL A 100 15.70 2.69 2.67
CA VAL A 100 15.95 1.51 1.82
C VAL A 100 17.44 1.34 1.50
N SER A 101 18.18 2.44 1.33
CA SER A 101 19.61 2.41 0.97
C SER A 101 20.56 2.25 2.17
N GLY A 102 20.03 2.15 3.39
CA GLY A 102 20.83 2.04 4.61
C GLY A 102 21.57 3.32 5.00
N GLN A 103 21.09 4.48 4.54
CA GLN A 103 21.64 5.78 4.92
C GLN A 103 21.12 6.27 6.28
N SER A 104 19.99 5.74 6.75
CA SER A 104 19.46 5.99 8.10
C SER A 104 19.91 4.91 9.10
N THR A 105 19.76 5.19 10.40
CA THR A 105 20.05 4.19 11.44
C THR A 105 19.07 3.01 11.37
N GLU A 106 19.45 1.85 11.90
CA GLU A 106 18.56 0.68 11.96
C GLU A 106 17.25 0.97 12.73
N GLU A 107 17.32 1.78 13.78
CA GLU A 107 16.14 2.21 14.54
C GLU A 107 15.21 3.08 13.68
N ASP A 108 15.77 4.05 12.95
CA ASP A 108 15.00 4.89 12.02
C ASP A 108 14.39 4.07 10.88
N GLN A 109 15.11 3.06 10.38
CA GLN A 109 14.57 2.15 9.36
C GLN A 109 13.35 1.40 9.92
N LYS A 110 13.48 0.76 11.08
CA LYS A 110 12.37 0.01 11.70
C LYS A 110 11.14 0.90 11.92
N ALA A 111 11.34 2.10 12.47
CA ALA A 111 10.26 3.06 12.69
C ALA A 111 9.60 3.49 11.37
N PHE A 112 10.40 3.78 10.34
CA PHE A 112 9.89 4.15 9.01
C PHE A 112 9.05 3.03 8.38
N PHE A 113 9.59 1.81 8.31
CA PHE A 113 8.88 0.68 7.69
C PHE A 113 7.62 0.29 8.47
N GLN A 114 7.64 0.38 9.80
CA GLN A 114 6.44 0.18 10.62
C GLN A 114 5.36 1.23 10.27
N ALA A 115 5.72 2.51 10.26
CA ALA A 115 4.76 3.58 9.96
C ALA A 115 4.20 3.46 8.54
N GLU A 116 5.04 3.13 7.55
CA GLU A 116 4.60 2.97 6.17
C GLU A 116 3.73 1.72 5.98
N MET A 117 3.97 0.64 6.73
CA MET A 117 3.09 -0.53 6.76
C MET A 117 1.69 -0.16 7.29
N GLU A 118 1.62 0.62 8.37
CA GLU A 118 0.33 1.10 8.91
C GLU A 118 -0.40 1.99 7.90
N ARG A 119 0.32 2.90 7.23
CA ARG A 119 -0.25 3.79 6.20
C ARG A 119 -0.79 3.02 4.99
N VAL A 120 -0.01 2.09 4.42
CA VAL A 120 -0.46 1.32 3.24
C VAL A 120 -1.59 0.36 3.60
N THR A 121 -1.61 -0.18 4.83
CA THR A 121 -2.73 -0.99 5.32
C THR A 121 -4.01 -0.17 5.40
N LYS A 122 -3.94 1.07 5.92
CA LYS A 122 -5.09 1.97 5.91
C LYS A 122 -5.59 2.25 4.48
N VAL A 123 -4.70 2.50 3.53
CA VAL A 123 -5.06 2.68 2.11
C VAL A 123 -5.80 1.45 1.57
N LYS A 124 -5.30 0.25 1.86
CA LYS A 124 -5.96 -1.01 1.50
C LYS A 124 -7.37 -1.11 2.11
N ASP A 125 -7.53 -0.77 3.38
CA ASP A 125 -8.81 -0.85 4.07
C ASP A 125 -9.81 0.18 3.52
N ASP A 126 -9.38 1.41 3.27
CA ASP A 126 -10.21 2.47 2.68
C ASP A 126 -10.71 2.05 1.27
N ILE A 127 -9.84 1.46 0.44
CA ILE A 127 -10.21 0.95 -0.89
C ILE A 127 -11.23 -0.20 -0.78
N ASN A 128 -10.93 -1.22 0.03
CA ASN A 128 -11.78 -2.41 0.11
C ASN A 128 -13.15 -2.10 0.75
N SER A 129 -13.17 -1.26 1.78
CA SER A 129 -14.40 -0.86 2.47
C SER A 129 -15.31 0.01 1.60
N SER A 130 -14.75 1.01 0.91
CA SER A 130 -15.53 1.86 -0.01
C SER A 130 -16.11 1.07 -1.18
N ILE A 131 -15.36 0.12 -1.75
CA ILE A 131 -15.87 -0.82 -2.76
C ILE A 131 -17.05 -1.64 -2.21
N ALA A 132 -16.90 -2.20 -1.00
CA ALA A 132 -17.94 -3.02 -0.38
C ALA A 132 -19.23 -2.22 -0.12
N ALA A 133 -19.09 -0.99 0.39
CA ALA A 133 -20.20 -0.08 0.62
C ALA A 133 -20.92 0.31 -0.69
N ALA A 134 -20.16 0.65 -1.74
CA ALA A 134 -20.72 0.97 -3.05
C ALA A 134 -21.50 -0.20 -3.64
N LYS A 135 -20.93 -1.42 -3.59
CA LYS A 135 -21.62 -2.63 -4.04
C LYS A 135 -22.87 -2.94 -3.22
N ALA A 136 -22.93 -2.58 -1.94
CA ALA A 136 -24.12 -2.80 -1.13
C ALA A 136 -25.30 -1.91 -1.58
N VAL A 137 -25.02 -0.67 -1.98
CA VAL A 137 -26.04 0.31 -2.39
C VAL A 137 -26.44 0.20 -3.87
N LEU A 138 -25.57 -0.36 -4.71
CA LEU A 138 -25.80 -0.59 -6.14
C LEU A 138 -26.44 -1.94 -6.48
N LYS A 139 -26.70 -2.79 -5.48
CA LYS A 139 -27.45 -4.04 -5.65
C LYS A 139 -28.91 -3.81 -6.03
#